data_AF-A0A6M0QAB3-F1
#
_entry.id   AF-A0A6M0QAB3-F1
#
_cell.length_a   1.000
_cell.length_b   1.000
_cell.length_c   1.000
_cell.angle_alpha   90.00
_cell.angle_beta   90.00
_cell.angle_gamma   90.00
#
_symmetry.space_group_name_H-M   'P 1'
#
loop_
_entity.id
_entity.type
_entity.pdbx_description
1 polymer ?
#
loop_
_entity_poly.entity_id
_entity_poly.type
_entity_poly.pdbx_seq_one_letter_code
_entity_poly.pdbx_strand_id
1 'polypeptide(L)'
;MIIFLFLLQLVIIQLTYVSLLQRKRLFDDRFGKTYTFATTGVSGFILSMMLVFLFPEYSIMVIISIVIGGIIGAVFGGLYKMQTVLLGTWNGAVGALMGSMLGLVVLDPALCGLPGVAARDIVNNILLFSIFGTIVLYITMWLVRFSLRV
;
A
#
# COMPACT_ATOMS: atom_id res chain seq x y z
N MET A 1 17.97 5.43 -4.49
CA MET A 1 17.41 4.06 -4.62
C MET A 1 15.94 3.99 -4.20
N ILE A 2 15.56 4.51 -3.02
CA ILE A 2 14.18 4.47 -2.50
C ILE A 2 13.17 5.13 -3.46
N ILE A 3 13.50 6.29 -4.03
CA ILE A 3 12.63 6.98 -5.02
C ILE A 3 12.32 6.08 -6.23
N PHE A 4 13.31 5.32 -6.72
CA PHE A 4 13.10 4.40 -7.83
C PHE A 4 12.14 3.27 -7.46
N LEU A 5 12.27 2.70 -6.25
CA LEU A 5 11.35 1.68 -5.75
C LEU A 5 9.93 2.24 -5.57
N PHE A 6 9.81 3.47 -5.08
CA PHE A 6 8.52 4.15 -4.95
C PHE A 6 7.82 4.35 -6.31
N LEU A 7 8.56 4.84 -7.32
CA LEU A 7 8.03 4.96 -8.69
C LEU A 7 7.60 3.60 -9.26
N LEU A 8 8.37 2.55 -9.01
CA LEU A 8 8.05 1.19 -9.46
C LEU A 8 6.71 0.72 -8.86
N GLN A 9 6.48 0.97 -7.57
CA GLN A 9 5.21 0.62 -6.92
C GLN A 9 4.01 1.38 -7.51
N LEU A 10 4.16 2.68 -7.77
CA LEU A 10 3.12 3.47 -8.43
C LEU A 10 2.78 2.89 -9.81
N VAL A 11 3.79 2.51 -10.59
CA VAL A 11 3.59 1.85 -11.89
C VAL A 11 2.83 0.53 -11.73
N ILE A 12 3.19 -0.32 -10.76
CA ILE A 12 2.47 -1.58 -10.53
C ILE A 12 1.00 -1.32 -10.16
N ILE A 13 0.74 -0.36 -9.26
CA ILE A 13 -0.62 0.00 -8.82
C ILE A 13 -1.45 0.54 -10.00
N GLN A 14 -0.85 1.38 -10.85
CA GLN A 14 -1.53 1.90 -12.02
C GLN A 14 -1.83 0.81 -13.06
N LEU A 15 -0.88 -0.09 -13.31
CA LEU A 15 -1.08 -1.22 -14.22
C LEU A 15 -2.19 -2.16 -13.72
N THR A 16 -2.33 -2.36 -12.42
CA THR A 16 -3.39 -3.21 -11.86
C THR A 16 -4.73 -2.52 -11.92
N TYR A 17 -4.80 -1.22 -11.68
CA TYR A 17 -6.00 -0.41 -11.91
C TYR A 17 -6.50 -0.53 -13.36
N VAL A 18 -5.62 -0.35 -14.35
CA VAL A 18 -5.99 -0.49 -15.77
C VAL A 18 -6.46 -1.91 -16.10
N SER A 19 -5.80 -2.93 -15.56
CA SER A 19 -6.19 -4.33 -15.75
C SER A 19 -7.60 -4.62 -15.21
N LEU A 20 -7.93 -4.06 -14.05
CA LEU A 20 -9.25 -4.20 -13.42
C LEU A 20 -10.32 -3.43 -14.19
N LEU A 21 -10.00 -2.22 -14.67
CA LEU A 21 -10.93 -1.40 -15.46
C LEU A 21 -11.38 -2.12 -16.75
N GLN A 22 -10.44 -2.79 -17.44
CA GLN A 22 -10.73 -3.55 -18.66
C GLN A 22 -11.63 -4.77 -18.40
N ARG A 23 -11.55 -5.38 -17.21
CA ARG A 23 -12.28 -6.61 -16.86
C ARG A 23 -13.49 -6.40 -15.95
N LYS A 24 -13.92 -5.15 -15.75
CA LYS A 24 -14.99 -4.78 -14.81
C LYS A 24 -16.35 -5.45 -15.04
N ARG A 25 -16.64 -5.91 -16.26
CA ARG A 25 -17.95 -6.48 -16.66
C ARG A 25 -18.11 -7.98 -16.37
N LEU A 26 -17.04 -8.67 -15.97
CA LEU A 26 -17.02 -10.13 -15.82
C LEU A 26 -17.36 -10.65 -14.41
N PHE A 27 -17.51 -9.77 -13.41
CA PHE A 27 -17.51 -10.21 -12.01
C PHE A 27 -18.85 -10.03 -11.30
N ASP A 28 -19.17 -11.09 -10.54
CA ASP A 28 -20.21 -11.08 -9.53
C ASP A 28 -19.75 -10.30 -8.29
N ASP A 29 -20.72 -9.79 -7.53
CA ASP A 29 -20.55 -8.74 -6.52
C ASP A 29 -19.62 -9.15 -5.35
N ARG A 30 -19.50 -10.46 -5.09
CA ARG A 30 -18.61 -11.01 -4.07
C ARG A 30 -17.13 -10.90 -4.44
N PHE A 31 -16.77 -11.14 -5.70
CA PHE A 31 -15.37 -11.12 -6.12
C PHE A 31 -14.83 -9.69 -6.11
N GLY A 32 -15.63 -8.71 -6.54
CA GLY A 32 -15.28 -7.28 -6.48
C GLY A 32 -14.93 -6.81 -5.07
N LYS A 33 -15.64 -7.29 -4.04
CA LYS A 33 -15.35 -6.98 -2.62
C LYS A 33 -13.98 -7.50 -2.19
N THR A 34 -13.65 -8.75 -2.51
CA THR A 34 -12.35 -9.33 -2.12
C THR A 34 -11.18 -8.68 -2.84
N TYR A 35 -11.33 -8.37 -4.14
CA TYR A 35 -10.30 -7.67 -4.89
C TYR A 35 -10.03 -6.28 -4.38
N THR A 36 -11.09 -5.50 -4.15
CA THR A 36 -10.96 -4.14 -3.61
C THR A 36 -10.31 -4.16 -2.24
N PHE A 37 -10.71 -5.09 -1.35
CA PHE A 37 -10.08 -5.29 -0.05
C PHE A 37 -8.57 -5.56 -0.16
N ALA A 38 -8.17 -6.57 -0.92
CA ALA A 38 -6.78 -7.00 -1.01
C ALA A 38 -5.89 -5.94 -1.69
N THR A 39 -6.34 -5.36 -2.81
CA THR A 39 -5.56 -4.38 -3.57
C THR A 39 -5.37 -3.08 -2.81
N THR A 40 -6.43 -2.54 -2.19
CA THR A 40 -6.38 -1.26 -1.47
C THR A 40 -5.62 -1.35 -0.16
N GLY A 41 -5.79 -2.44 0.61
CA GLY A 41 -5.06 -2.65 1.84
C GLY A 41 -3.55 -2.74 1.63
N VAL A 42 -3.13 -3.57 0.66
CA VAL A 42 -1.70 -3.78 0.38
C VAL A 42 -1.06 -2.56 -0.28
N SER A 43 -1.74 -1.93 -1.24
CA SER A 43 -1.21 -0.71 -1.87
C SER A 43 -1.13 0.47 -0.90
N GLY A 44 -2.14 0.66 -0.05
CA GLY A 44 -2.14 1.70 0.99
C GLY A 44 -1.03 1.50 2.01
N PHE A 45 -0.83 0.25 2.46
CA PHE A 45 0.26 -0.11 3.38
C PHE A 45 1.63 0.23 2.82
N ILE A 46 1.92 -0.23 1.61
CA ILE A 46 3.26 -0.12 1.03
C ILE A 46 3.57 1.32 0.62
N LEU A 47 2.60 2.04 0.04
CA LEU A 47 2.79 3.45 -0.33
C LEU A 47 3.02 4.33 0.87
N SER A 48 2.25 4.13 1.94
CA SER A 48 2.41 4.91 3.16
C SER A 48 3.76 4.68 3.83
N MET A 49 4.20 3.42 3.88
CA MET A 49 5.52 3.09 4.43
C MET A 49 6.65 3.78 3.66
N MET A 50 6.55 3.84 2.32
CA MET A 50 7.52 4.55 1.48
C MET A 50 7.48 6.06 1.64
N LEU A 51 6.28 6.63 1.81
CA LEU A 51 6.11 8.07 2.06
C LEU A 51 6.82 8.46 3.36
N VAL A 52 6.68 7.67 4.42
CA VAL A 52 7.38 7.90 5.69
C VAL A 52 8.91 7.80 5.52
N PHE A 53 9.42 6.89 4.69
CA PHE A 53 10.86 6.81 4.42
C PHE A 53 11.41 7.98 3.59
N LEU A 54 10.55 8.64 2.80
CA LEU A 54 10.98 9.70 1.90
C LEU A 54 11.00 11.09 2.57
N PHE A 55 10.18 11.29 3.59
CA PHE A 55 10.00 12.58 4.25
C PHE A 55 10.41 12.53 5.72
N PRO A 56 11.24 13.49 6.19
CA PRO A 56 11.70 13.52 7.58
C PRO A 56 10.62 13.97 8.59
N GLU A 57 9.54 14.64 8.13
CA GLU A 57 8.45 15.11 8.99
C GLU A 57 7.34 14.06 9.12
N TYR A 58 7.37 13.30 10.21
CA TYR A 58 6.47 12.16 10.39
C TYR A 58 5.00 12.54 10.67
N SER A 59 4.72 13.54 11.52
CA SER A 59 3.34 13.82 11.98
C SER A 59 2.40 14.23 10.85
N ILE A 60 2.86 15.13 9.96
CA ILE A 60 2.05 15.60 8.84
C ILE A 60 1.95 14.52 7.76
N MET A 61 3.02 13.76 7.55
CA MET A 61 3.04 12.70 6.53
C MET A 61 2.18 11.49 6.86
N VAL A 62 1.98 11.17 8.14
CA VAL A 62 1.00 10.14 8.51
C VAL A 62 -0.41 10.55 8.06
N ILE A 63 -0.81 11.80 8.34
CA ILE A 63 -2.14 12.31 7.94
C ILE A 63 -2.29 12.29 6.42
N ILE A 64 -1.28 12.80 5.70
CA ILE A 64 -1.26 12.81 4.23
C ILE A 64 -1.33 11.38 3.68
N SER A 65 -0.59 10.44 4.28
CA SER A 65 -0.58 9.04 3.86
C SER A 65 -1.95 8.38 4.01
N ILE A 66 -2.67 8.68 5.10
CA ILE A 66 -4.04 8.17 5.33
C ILE A 66 -4.99 8.71 4.25
N VAL A 67 -4.90 10.00 3.94
CA VAL A 67 -5.72 10.62 2.90
C VAL A 67 -5.41 10.01 1.54
N ILE A 68 -4.13 9.84 1.18
CA ILE A 68 -3.72 9.21 -0.07
C ILE A 68 -4.20 7.75 -0.14
N GLY A 69 -3.99 6.97 0.93
CA GLY A 69 -4.46 5.59 1.02
C GLY A 69 -5.98 5.48 0.88
N GLY A 70 -6.72 6.40 1.51
CA GLY A 70 -8.17 6.50 1.37
C GLY A 70 -8.62 6.86 -0.05
N ILE A 71 -7.95 7.81 -0.71
CA ILE A 71 -8.24 8.20 -2.10
C ILE A 71 -8.00 7.02 -3.05
N ILE A 72 -6.87 6.32 -2.90
CA ILE A 72 -6.58 5.11 -3.66
C ILE A 72 -7.67 4.07 -3.41
N GLY A 73 -8.05 3.88 -2.15
CA GLY A 73 -9.19 3.08 -1.73
C GLY A 73 -10.49 3.42 -2.46
N ALA A 74 -10.85 4.70 -2.54
CA ALA A 74 -12.04 5.20 -3.22
C ALA A 74 -11.99 4.92 -4.73
N VAL A 75 -10.83 5.17 -5.36
CA VAL A 75 -10.64 4.99 -6.81
C VAL A 75 -10.78 3.52 -7.21
N PHE A 76 -10.18 2.61 -6.44
CA PHE A 76 -10.34 1.17 -6.68
C PHE A 76 -11.75 0.67 -6.30
N GLY A 77 -12.32 1.15 -5.20
CA GLY A 77 -13.65 0.78 -4.73
C GLY A 77 -14.78 1.25 -5.66
N GLY A 78 -14.57 2.35 -6.38
CA GLY A 78 -15.52 2.92 -7.35
C GLY A 78 -15.69 2.12 -8.64
N LEU A 79 -14.86 1.08 -8.86
CA LEU A 79 -14.94 0.25 -10.07
C LEU A 79 -16.18 -0.67 -10.10
N TYR A 80 -16.81 -0.95 -8.95
CA TYR A 80 -17.89 -1.94 -8.83
C TYR A 80 -19.21 -1.32 -8.31
N LYS A 81 -19.38 -1.17 -7.00
CA LYS A 81 -20.60 -0.63 -6.36
C LYS A 81 -20.28 0.40 -5.27
N MET A 82 -21.29 1.19 -4.87
CA MET A 82 -21.12 2.16 -3.77
C MET A 82 -20.66 1.51 -2.45
N GLN A 83 -21.08 0.27 -2.17
CA GLN A 83 -20.61 -0.45 -0.98
C GLN A 83 -19.11 -0.80 -1.03
N THR A 84 -18.56 -1.06 -2.22
CA THR A 84 -17.13 -1.36 -2.37
C THR A 84 -16.27 -0.10 -2.30
N VAL A 85 -16.83 1.08 -2.58
CA VAL A 85 -16.17 2.37 -2.33
C VAL A 85 -15.84 2.51 -0.86
N LEU A 86 -16.84 2.35 0.02
CA LEU A 86 -16.65 2.49 1.46
C LEU A 86 -15.64 1.45 2.01
N LEU A 87 -15.76 0.21 1.54
CA LEU A 87 -14.83 -0.87 1.90
C LEU A 87 -13.40 -0.55 1.44
N GLY A 88 -13.23 -0.05 0.21
CA GLY A 88 -11.94 0.33 -0.35
C GLY A 88 -11.32 1.49 0.40
N THR A 89 -12.08 2.56 0.68
CA THR A 89 -11.60 3.70 1.46
C THR A 89 -11.16 3.31 2.87
N TRP A 90 -11.94 2.46 3.54
CA TRP A 90 -11.63 2.01 4.89
C TRP A 90 -10.35 1.18 4.91
N ASN A 91 -10.23 0.18 4.04
CA ASN A 91 -9.03 -0.66 4.00
C ASN A 91 -7.80 0.07 3.48
N GLY A 92 -7.96 1.00 2.54
CA GLY A 92 -6.87 1.87 2.09
C GLY A 92 -6.34 2.76 3.22
N ALA A 93 -7.24 3.36 4.01
CA ALA A 93 -6.89 4.19 5.16
C ALA A 93 -6.24 3.38 6.30
N VAL A 94 -6.81 2.22 6.65
CA VAL A 94 -6.23 1.31 7.66
C VAL A 94 -4.89 0.76 7.20
N GLY A 95 -4.78 0.37 5.94
CA GLY A 95 -3.52 -0.05 5.33
C GLY A 95 -2.47 1.05 5.45
N ALA A 96 -2.81 2.28 5.09
CA ALA A 96 -1.92 3.43 5.22
C ALA A 96 -1.50 3.70 6.68
N LEU A 97 -2.42 3.62 7.64
CA LEU A 97 -2.09 3.72 9.06
C LEU A 97 -1.05 2.68 9.47
N MET A 98 -1.29 1.41 9.13
CA MET A 98 -0.38 0.31 9.47
C MET A 98 0.99 0.48 8.79
N GLY A 99 1.02 0.97 7.54
CA GLY A 99 2.24 1.23 6.79
C GLY A 99 3.06 2.37 7.38
N SER A 100 2.40 3.47 7.76
CA SER A 100 3.04 4.60 8.44
C SER A 100 3.68 4.17 9.75
N MET A 101 2.95 3.41 10.58
CA MET A 101 3.44 2.95 11.87
C MET A 101 4.67 2.05 11.73
N LEU A 102 4.65 1.12 10.77
CA LEU A 102 5.83 0.30 10.48
C LEU A 102 7.00 1.18 10.03
N GLY A 103 6.76 2.13 9.13
CA GLY A 103 7.78 3.06 8.64
C GLY A 103 8.48 3.83 9.78
N LEU A 104 7.71 4.29 10.77
CA LEU A 104 8.26 5.00 11.94
C LEU A 104 9.11 4.11 12.83
N VAL A 105 8.68 2.88 13.08
CA VAL A 105 9.45 1.92 13.88
C VAL A 105 10.79 1.57 13.22
N VAL A 106 10.83 1.54 11.88
CA VAL A 106 12.06 1.28 11.12
C VAL A 106 13.03 2.46 11.16
N LEU A 107 12.52 3.69 11.18
CA LEU A 107 13.33 4.91 11.31
C LEU A 107 13.87 5.05 12.74
N ASP A 108 13.00 4.89 13.74
CA ASP A 108 13.30 5.11 15.16
C ASP A 108 12.87 3.90 16.00
N PRO A 109 13.71 2.85 16.11
CA PRO A 109 13.38 1.64 16.87
C PRO A 109 13.24 1.88 18.38
N ALA A 110 13.68 3.04 18.87
CA ALA A 110 13.46 3.48 20.24
C ALA A 110 11.97 3.64 20.59
N LEU A 111 11.09 3.88 19.61
CA LEU A 111 9.63 3.90 19.79
C LEU A 111 9.09 2.58 20.37
N CYS A 112 9.78 1.46 20.13
CA CYS A 112 9.42 0.14 20.65
C CYS A 112 10.30 -0.30 21.83
N GLY A 113 11.12 0.60 22.39
CA GLY A 113 12.02 0.30 23.50
C GLY A 113 13.23 -0.57 23.11
N LEU A 114 13.55 -0.68 21.82
CA LEU A 114 14.77 -1.37 21.38
C LEU A 114 16.01 -0.45 21.57
N PRO A 115 17.18 -1.01 21.94
CA PRO A 115 18.39 -0.23 22.08
C PRO A 115 18.77 0.45 20.76
N GLY A 116 19.28 1.68 20.85
CA GLY A 116 19.66 2.49 19.69
C GLY A 116 20.64 1.75 18.79
N VAL A 117 20.17 1.35 17.62
CA VAL A 117 20.95 0.65 16.58
C VAL A 117 21.80 1.67 15.83
N ALA A 118 22.96 1.23 15.32
CA ALA A 118 23.83 2.11 14.55
C ALA A 118 23.11 2.62 13.29
N ALA A 119 23.45 3.83 12.84
CA ALA A 119 22.85 4.45 11.64
C ALA A 119 22.94 3.55 10.38
N ARG A 120 23.96 2.69 10.30
CA ARG A 120 24.14 1.72 9.21
C ARG A 120 23.07 0.62 9.21
N ASP A 121 22.61 0.20 10.38
CA ASP A 121 21.58 -0.84 10.52
C ASP A 121 20.19 -0.29 10.17
N ILE A 122 19.93 0.98 10.47
CA ILE A 122 18.69 1.68 10.07
C ILE A 122 18.57 1.72 8.54
N VAL A 123 19.64 2.10 7.84
CA VAL A 123 19.63 2.15 6.36
C VAL A 123 19.40 0.75 5.76
N ASN A 124 20.05 -0.28 6.29
CA ASN A 124 19.83 -1.66 5.83
C ASN A 124 18.38 -2.12 6.05
N ASN A 125 17.78 -1.78 7.19
CA ASN A 125 16.40 -2.13 7.49
C ASN A 125 15.43 -1.41 6.54
N ILE A 126 15.61 -0.11 6.30
CA ILE A 126 14.80 0.65 5.33
C ILE A 126 14.83 -0.03 3.95
N LEU A 127 16.02 -0.43 3.49
CA LEU A 127 16.17 -1.10 2.20
C LEU A 127 15.52 -2.49 2.19
N LEU A 128 15.73 -3.30 3.22
CA LEU A 128 15.15 -4.63 3.33
C LEU A 128 13.62 -4.58 3.32
N PHE A 129 13.03 -3.73 4.17
CA PHE A 129 11.60 -3.55 4.22
C PHE A 129 11.05 -2.98 2.91
N SER A 130 11.81 -2.10 2.23
CA SER A 130 11.37 -1.55 0.94
C SER A 130 11.28 -2.59 -0.17
N ILE A 131 12.28 -3.47 -0.26
CA ILE A 131 12.32 -4.58 -1.23
C ILE A 131 11.24 -5.60 -0.87
N PHE A 132 11.12 -5.97 0.40
CA PHE A 132 10.07 -6.86 0.88
C PHE A 132 8.67 -6.34 0.52
N GLY A 133 8.41 -5.05 0.75
CA GLY A 133 7.18 -4.38 0.34
C GLY A 133 6.93 -4.54 -1.17
N THR A 134 7.91 -4.24 -2.02
CA THR A 134 7.73 -4.41 -3.48
C THR A 134 7.40 -5.84 -3.89
N ILE A 135 7.99 -6.85 -3.26
CA ILE A 135 7.70 -8.26 -3.53
C ILE A 135 6.27 -8.60 -3.12
N VAL A 136 5.83 -8.16 -1.94
CA VAL A 136 4.46 -8.38 -1.46
C VAL A 136 3.44 -7.70 -2.38
N LEU A 137 3.69 -6.45 -2.81
CA LEU A 137 2.85 -5.75 -3.79
C LEU A 137 2.79 -6.54 -5.10
N TYR A 138 3.93 -7.02 -5.61
CA TYR A 138 3.97 -7.76 -6.86
C TYR A 138 3.19 -9.08 -6.77
N ILE A 139 3.40 -9.87 -5.71
CA ILE A 139 2.73 -11.16 -5.50
C ILE A 139 1.22 -10.97 -5.35
N THR A 140 0.79 -10.00 -4.56
CA THR A 140 -0.64 -9.71 -4.36
C THR A 140 -1.31 -9.28 -5.65
N MET A 141 -0.67 -8.42 -6.43
CA MET A 141 -1.17 -7.99 -7.73
C MET A 141 -1.18 -9.12 -8.77
N TRP A 142 -0.19 -10.01 -8.71
CA TRP A 142 -0.14 -11.22 -9.53
C TRP A 142 -1.27 -12.19 -9.17
N LEU A 143 -1.52 -12.44 -7.88
CA LEU A 143 -2.64 -13.26 -7.39
C LEU A 143 -4.00 -12.68 -7.81
N VAL A 144 -4.17 -11.36 -7.67
CA VAL A 144 -5.38 -10.68 -8.13
C VAL A 144 -5.57 -10.90 -9.63
N ARG A 145 -4.55 -10.65 -10.45
CA ARG A 145 -4.63 -10.88 -11.91
C ARG A 145 -4.86 -12.34 -12.28
N PHE A 146 -4.24 -13.28 -11.57
CA PHE A 146 -4.42 -14.71 -11.78
C PHE A 146 -5.87 -15.09 -11.52
N SER A 147 -6.45 -14.60 -10.43
CA SER A 147 -7.85 -14.82 -10.10
C SER A 147 -8.82 -14.21 -11.11
N LEU A 148 -8.42 -13.15 -11.85
CA LEU A 148 -9.23 -12.59 -12.95
C LEU A 148 -9.19 -13.43 -14.25
N ARG A 149 -8.33 -14.45 -14.34
CA ARG A 149 -8.20 -15.31 -15.53
C ARG A 149 -9.06 -16.58 -15.43
N VAL A 150 -9.42 -16.99 -14.21
CA VAL A 150 -10.33 -18.11 -13.93
C VAL A 150 -11.77 -17.64 -14.10
#